data_AF-A0A1W9QSW5-F1
#
_entry.id   AF-A0A1W9QSW5-F1
#
_cell.length_a   1.000
_cell.length_b   1.000
_cell.length_c   1.000
_cell.angle_alpha   90.00
_cell.angle_beta   90.00
_cell.angle_gamma   90.00
#
_symmetry.space_group_name_H-M   'P 1'
#
loop_
_entity.id
_entity.type
_entity.pdbx_description
1 polymer ?
#
loop_
_entity_poly.entity_id
_entity_poly.type
_entity_poly.pdbx_seq_one_letter_code
_entity_poly.pdbx_strand_id
1 'polypeptide(L)' 'MSYTLNDNSWVKLSILDITGKVIKNLIDSKQGQGNYKIKWNGKTSNGDDAENGAYYYRLETRGNEQTQQVIKLK' A
#
# COMPACT_ATOMS: atom_id res chain seq x y z
N MET A 1 -7.17 -1.78 5.23
CA MET A 1 -5.82 -2.38 5.36
C MET A 1 -5.21 -1.84 6.64
N SER A 2 -4.46 -2.64 7.39
CA SER A 2 -3.80 -2.20 8.61
C SER A 2 -2.40 -2.79 8.71
N TYR A 3 -1.46 -2.00 9.22
CA TYR A 3 -0.10 -2.44 9.51
C TYR A 3 0.42 -1.76 10.76
N THR A 4 1.45 -2.37 11.34
CA THR A 4 2.13 -1.89 12.54
C THR A 4 3.58 -1.61 12.20
N LEU A 5 4.09 -0.45 12.60
CA LEU A 5 5.50 -0.12 12.56
C LEU A 5 6.08 -0.26 13.96
N ASN A 6 7.11 -1.09 14.10
CA ASN A 6 7.81 -1.29 15.37
C ASN A 6 8.85 -0.19 15.65
N ASP A 7 9.27 0.53 14.62
CA ASP A 7 10.19 1.66 14.69
C ASP A 7 9.90 2.66 13.56
N ASN A 8 10.45 3.86 13.65
CA ASN A 8 10.36 4.90 12.65
C ASN A 8 10.98 4.43 11.33
N SER A 9 10.17 4.33 10.27
CA SER A 9 10.61 3.82 8.98
C SER A 9 10.05 4.62 7.81
N TRP A 10 10.73 4.54 6.67
CA TRP A 10 10.14 4.96 5.41
C TRP A 10 9.14 3.90 4.97
N VAL A 11 7.89 4.31 4.75
CA VAL A 11 6.79 3.45 4.32
C VAL A 11 6.41 3.80 2.89
N LYS A 12 6.36 2.76 2.06
CA LYS A 12 5.72 2.85 0.74
C LYS A 12 4.56 1.86 0.70
N LEU A 13 3.36 2.36 0.47
CA LEU A 13 2.15 1.56 0.29
C LEU A 13 1.62 1.78 -1.12
N SER A 14 1.66 0.74 -1.94
CA SER A 14 1.22 0.77 -3.33
C SER A 14 -0.01 -0.12 -3.54
N ILE A 15 -0.89 0.25 -4.46
CA ILE A 15 -1.96 -0.59 -5.02
C ILE A 15 -1.50 -1.05 -6.39
N LEU A 16 -1.68 -2.35 -6.66
CA LEU A 16 -1.24 -3.05 -7.86
C LEU A 16 -2.44 -3.77 -8.48
N ASP A 17 -2.49 -3.81 -9.80
CA ASP A 17 -3.43 -4.66 -10.52
C ASP A 17 -3.01 -6.14 -10.50
N ILE A 18 -3.80 -7.01 -11.14
CA ILE A 18 -3.55 -8.45 -11.19
C ILE A 18 -2.22 -8.83 -11.85
N THR A 19 -1.65 -7.94 -12.68
CA THR A 19 -0.38 -8.16 -13.38
C THR A 19 0.82 -7.74 -12.52
N GLY A 20 0.58 -7.16 -11.34
CA GLY A 20 1.61 -6.60 -10.48
C GLY A 20 2.06 -5.20 -10.89
N LYS A 21 1.34 -4.52 -11.79
CA LYS A 21 1.62 -3.13 -12.14
C LYS A 21 1.06 -2.21 -11.06
N VAL A 22 1.88 -1.27 -10.60
CA VAL A 22 1.45 -0.23 -9.65
C VAL A 22 0.48 0.73 -10.32
N ILE A 23 -0.73 0.82 -9.79
CA ILE A 23 -1.77 1.75 -10.24
C ILE A 23 -1.90 2.99 -9.35
N LYS A 24 -1.46 2.89 -8.08
CA LYS A 24 -1.45 4.01 -7.12
C LYS A 24 -0.45 3.82 -6.00
N ASN A 25 0.24 4.90 -5.60
CA ASN A 25 0.90 4.96 -4.29
C ASN A 25 -0.01 5.70 -3.32
N LEU A 26 -0.39 5.04 -2.22
CA LEU A 26 -1.19 5.63 -1.14
C LEU A 26 -0.32 6.37 -0.13
N ILE A 27 0.88 5.83 0.11
CA ILE A 27 1.86 6.38 1.05
C ILE A 27 3.24 6.22 0.41
N ASP A 28 4.05 7.28 0.50
CA ASP A 28 5.48 7.25 0.19
C ASP A 28 6.18 8.29 1.09
N SER A 29 6.30 7.98 2.37
CA SER A 29 6.82 8.92 3.36
C SER A 29 7.37 8.24 4.62
N LYS A 30 8.14 8.99 5.41
CA LYS A 30 8.58 8.55 6.73
C LYS A 30 7.41 8.58 7.71
N GLN A 31 7.20 7.48 8.42
CA GLN A 31 6.20 7.35 9.48
C GLN A 31 6.86 6.92 10.78
N GLY A 32 6.23 7.29 11.89
CA GLY A 32 6.69 6.92 13.22
C GLY A 32 6.25 5.51 13.62
N GLN A 33 6.81 5.00 14.72
CA GLN A 33 6.28 3.80 15.36
C GLN A 33 4.77 3.95 15.64
N GLY A 34 3.98 2.91 15.36
CA GLY A 34 2.54 2.94 15.62
C GLY A 34 1.71 2.00 14.74
N ASN A 35 0.39 2.06 14.95
CA ASN A 35 -0.60 1.31 14.19
C ASN A 35 -1.29 2.21 13.18
N TYR A 36 -1.35 1.78 11.93
CA TYR A 36 -1.91 2.54 10.83
C TYR A 36 -3.08 1.78 10.19
N LYS A 37 -4.15 2.51 9.86
CA LYS A 37 -5.30 2.00 9.11
C LYS A 37 -5.51 2.82 7.86
N ILE A 38 -5.36 2.17 6.71
CA ILE A 38 -5.47 2.81 5.41
C ILE A 38 -6.63 2.22 4.63
N LYS A 39 -7.39 3.10 3.98
CA LYS A 39 -8.48 2.76 3.05
C LYS A 39 -8.15 3.33 1.68
N TRP A 40 -8.16 2.46 0.67
CA TRP A 40 -8.14 2.90 -0.71
C TRP A 40 -9.56 3.25 -1.14
N ASN A 41 -9.71 4.34 -1.89
CA ASN A 41 -11.00 4.81 -2.40
C ASN A 41 -11.35 4.27 -3.79
N GLY A 42 -10.60 3.28 -4.30
CA GLY A 42 -10.83 2.72 -5.64
C GLY A 42 -10.33 3.59 -6.79
N LYS A 43 -9.61 4.70 -6.53
CA LYS A 43 -9.10 5.59 -7.58
C LYS A 43 -7.65 5.32 -7.94
N THR A 44 -7.26 5.51 -9.19
CA THR A 44 -5.87 5.44 -9.66
C THR A 44 -5.06 6.68 -9.23
N SER A 45 -3.76 6.73 -9.59
CA SER A 45 -2.93 7.93 -9.41
C SER A 45 -3.44 9.15 -10.19
N ASN A 46 -4.14 8.94 -11.31
CA ASN A 46 -4.67 10.02 -12.15
C ASN A 46 -6.00 10.58 -11.62
N GLY A 47 -6.61 9.95 -10.62
CA GLY A 47 -7.90 10.34 -10.06
C GLY A 47 -9.10 9.59 -10.65
N ASP A 48 -8.89 8.86 -11.75
CA ASP A 48 -9.88 7.99 -12.38
C ASP A 48 -10.25 6.83 -11.47
N ASP A 49 -11.45 6.29 -11.66
CA ASP A 49 -11.84 5.05 -11.01
C ASP A 49 -11.03 3.88 -11.59
N ALA A 50 -10.55 3.02 -10.71
CA ALA A 50 -9.91 1.79 -11.12
C ALA A 50 -10.95 0.85 -11.73
N GLU A 51 -10.53 0.08 -12.72
CA GLU A 51 -11.40 -0.89 -13.39
C GLU A 51 -12.00 -1.90 -12.40
N ASN A 52 -13.10 -2.54 -12.79
CA ASN A 52 -13.63 -3.63 -11.98
C ASN A 52 -12.67 -4.82 -12.02
N GLY A 53 -12.08 -5.17 -10.89
CA GLY A 53 -11.06 -6.21 -10.85
C GLY A 53 -10.54 -6.51 -9.46
N ALA A 54 -9.69 -7.52 -9.39
CA ALA A 54 -8.94 -7.83 -8.19
C ALA A 54 -7.71 -6.92 -8.11
N TYR A 55 -7.47 -6.35 -6.94
CA TYR A 55 -6.30 -5.54 -6.69
C TYR A 55 -5.51 -6.09 -5.52
N TYR A 56 -4.22 -5.83 -5.56
CA TYR A 56 -3.27 -6.13 -4.51
C TYR A 56 -2.81 -4.82 -3.90
N TYR A 57 -2.47 -4.83 -2.61
CA TYR A 57 -1.62 -3.78 -2.07
C TYR A 57 -0.24 -4.35 -1.77
N ARG A 58 0.79 -3.52 -1.76
CA ARG A 58 2.16 -3.86 -1.36
C ARG A 58 2.64 -2.83 -0.36
N LEU A 59 3.02 -3.28 0.82
CA LEU A 59 3.69 -2.48 1.84
C LEU A 59 5.19 -2.73 1.73
N GLU A 60 6.00 -1.67 1.77
CA GLU A 60 7.45 -1.74 1.81
C GLU A 60 7.96 -0.83 2.94
N THR A 61 8.80 -1.37 3.81
CA THR A 61 9.44 -0.67 4.92
C THR A 61 10.96 -0.75 4.77
N ARG A 62 11.67 0.37 4.94
CA ARG A 62 13.15 0.40 4.80
C ARG A 62 13.93 -0.10 6.03
N GLY A 63 13.25 -0.33 7.16
CA GLY A 63 13.86 -0.86 8.39
C GLY A 63 13.73 -2.39 8.49
N ASN A 64 14.87 -3.07 8.48
CA ASN A 64 15.16 -4.48 8.76
C ASN A 64 14.46 -5.62 8.02
N GLU A 65 13.32 -5.44 7.36
CA GLU A 65 12.75 -6.50 6.53
C GLU A 65 11.80 -5.84 5.54
N GLN A 66 12.10 -5.92 4.23
CA GLN A 66 11.11 -5.59 3.21
C GLN A 66 9.96 -6.60 3.31
N THR A 67 8.99 -6.30 4.17
CA THR A 67 7.82 -7.15 4.38
C THR A 67 6.80 -6.84 3.30
N GLN A 68 6.85 -7.58 2.20
CA GLN A 68 5.85 -7.48 1.15
C GLN A 68 4.59 -8.25 1.56
N GLN A 69 3.58 -7.54 2.02
CA GLN A 69 2.26 -8.14 2.25
C GLN A 69 1.33 -7.80 1.09
N VAL A 70 0.82 -8.83 0.43
CA VAL A 70 -0.14 -8.75 -0.67
C VAL A 70 -1.47 -9.33 -0.22
N ILE A 71 -2.54 -8.53 -0.23
CA ILE A 71 -3.91 -9.00 0.03
C ILE A 71 -4.81 -8.56 -1.12
N LYS A 72 -5.66 -9.48 -1.56
CA LYS A 72 -6.72 -9.20 -2.53
C LYS A 72 -7.77 -8.26 -1.94
N LEU A 73 -8.00 -7.15 -2.62
CA LEU A 73 -9.17 -6.31 -2.44
C LEU A 73 -10.28 -6.86 -3.36
N LYS A 74 -11.47 -7.08 -2.82
CA LYS A 74 -12.69 -7.43 -3.56
C LYS A 74 -13.54 -6.19 -3.76
#